data_AF-A0A834MJY2-F1
#
_entry.id   AF-A0A834MJY2-F1
#
_cell.length_a   1.000
_cell.length_b   1.000
_cell.length_c   1.000
_cell.angle_alpha   90.00
_cell.angle_beta   90.00
_cell.angle_gamma   90.00
#
_symmetry.space_group_name_H-M   'P 1'
#
loop_
_entity.id
_entity.type
_entity.pdbx_description
1 polymer ?
#
loop_
_entity_poly.entity_id
_entity_poly.type
_entity_poly.pdbx_seq_one_letter_code
_entity_poly.pdbx_strand_id
1 'polypeptide(L)'
;MPRGKFSNHKGRSRRFTNPEELEEERKKEEQKKKWRQQHGDESSEESEDDKKISEESDSDEESSEEEETHKAKGVSNLIEIENPNRVQKKTKKLSTLNTADLTVKPQLSRREREEIERQKDQANYQKLHAEGKTDQARADLARLAIIRQQREEARKRREAEQKEKEEASKAKTAATNKALGKK
;
A
#
# COMPACT_ATOMS: atom_id res chain seq x y z
N MET A 1 46.93 -16.71 -3.30
CA MET A 1 45.64 -17.41 -3.42
C MET A 1 44.52 -16.43 -3.08
N PRO A 2 43.58 -16.12 -4.00
CA PRO A 2 42.51 -15.16 -3.73
C PRO A 2 41.45 -15.82 -2.83
N ARG A 3 41.15 -15.23 -1.67
CA ARG A 3 40.11 -15.72 -0.75
C ARG A 3 38.74 -15.32 -1.31
N GLY A 4 37.84 -16.29 -1.38
CA GLY A 4 36.55 -16.21 -2.08
C GLY A 4 35.64 -15.06 -1.65
N LYS A 5 34.91 -14.51 -2.63
CA LYS A 5 33.94 -13.41 -2.54
C LYS A 5 32.63 -13.79 -1.84
N PHE A 6 32.65 -14.56 -0.76
CA PHE A 6 31.42 -14.96 -0.07
C PHE A 6 31.18 -14.06 1.14
N SER A 7 30.14 -13.23 1.05
CA SER A 7 29.62 -12.41 2.14
C SER A 7 29.08 -13.32 3.25
N ASN A 8 29.77 -13.35 4.39
CA ASN A 8 29.32 -14.07 5.56
C ASN A 8 28.17 -13.31 6.23
N HIS A 9 26.94 -13.71 5.92
CA HIS A 9 25.72 -13.16 6.55
C HIS A 9 25.50 -13.64 7.99
N LYS A 10 26.44 -14.42 8.56
CA LYS A 10 26.36 -14.95 9.91
C LYS A 10 26.62 -13.82 10.92
N GLY A 11 25.59 -13.38 11.63
CA GLY A 11 25.67 -12.32 12.64
C GLY A 11 25.08 -10.97 12.21
N ARG A 12 24.62 -10.84 10.96
CA ARG A 12 23.83 -9.66 10.55
C ARG A 12 22.44 -9.77 11.17
N SER A 13 22.01 -8.73 11.88
CA SER A 13 20.66 -8.63 12.43
C SER A 13 19.64 -8.90 11.31
N ARG A 14 18.74 -9.87 11.53
CA ARG A 14 17.66 -10.16 10.59
C ARG A 14 16.65 -9.01 10.70
N ARG A 15 16.79 -8.04 9.80
CA ARG A 15 15.73 -7.06 9.54
C ARG A 15 14.63 -7.81 8.79
N PHE A 16 13.48 -8.00 9.43
CA PHE A 16 12.27 -8.37 8.73
C PHE A 16 11.71 -7.06 8.17
N THR A 17 11.52 -7.00 6.85
CA THR A 17 10.85 -5.85 6.23
C THR A 17 9.45 -5.73 6.80
N ASN A 18 9.07 -4.53 7.21
CA ASN A 18 7.73 -4.29 7.70
C ASN A 18 6.74 -4.40 6.53
N PRO A 19 5.51 -4.90 6.74
CA PRO A 19 4.53 -5.04 5.67
C PRO A 19 4.23 -3.71 4.96
N GLU A 20 4.21 -2.61 5.72
CA GLU A 20 4.06 -1.24 5.20
C GLU A 20 5.21 -0.82 4.28
N GLU A 21 6.44 -1.21 4.62
CA GLU A 21 7.65 -0.91 3.84
C GLU A 21 7.63 -1.66 2.49
N LEU A 22 7.11 -2.88 2.48
CA LEU A 22 6.89 -3.72 1.29
C LEU A 22 5.84 -3.11 0.35
N GLU A 23 4.77 -2.54 0.90
CA GLU A 23 3.74 -1.86 0.12
C GLU A 23 4.24 -0.54 -0.48
N GLU A 24 5.04 0.23 0.27
CA GLU A 24 5.68 1.43 -0.24
C GLU A 24 6.66 1.12 -1.37
N GLU A 25 7.41 0.03 -1.24
CA GLU A 25 8.34 -0.43 -2.28
C GLU A 25 7.59 -0.80 -3.56
N ARG A 26 6.48 -1.57 -3.46
CA ARG A 26 5.59 -1.83 -4.60
C ARG A 26 5.01 -0.57 -5.22
N LYS A 27 4.58 0.40 -4.42
CA LYS A 27 4.02 1.67 -4.92
C LYS A 27 5.09 2.47 -5.68
N LYS A 28 6.33 2.50 -5.17
CA LYS A 28 7.47 3.16 -5.84
C LYS A 28 7.80 2.47 -7.16
N GLU A 29 7.82 1.14 -7.20
CA GLU A 29 8.02 0.38 -8.44
C GLU A 29 6.93 0.65 -9.47
N GLU A 30 5.66 0.67 -9.05
CA GLU A 30 4.53 0.99 -9.94
C GLU A 30 4.61 2.42 -10.48
N GLN A 31 4.98 3.39 -9.65
CA GLN A 31 5.21 4.76 -10.10
C GLN A 31 6.36 4.85 -11.09
N LYS A 32 7.48 4.19 -10.80
CA LYS A 32 8.65 4.15 -11.69
C LYS A 32 8.31 3.46 -13.02
N LYS A 33 7.50 2.40 -13.00
CA LYS A 33 7.02 1.71 -14.19
C LYS A 33 6.08 2.60 -15.01
N LYS A 34 5.17 3.32 -14.36
CA LYS A 34 4.30 4.31 -15.03
C LYS A 34 5.12 5.45 -15.64
N TRP A 35 6.13 5.93 -14.93
CA TRP A 35 7.03 6.97 -15.43
C TRP A 35 7.79 6.48 -16.67
N ARG A 36 8.36 5.26 -16.63
CA ARG A 36 9.01 4.63 -17.80
C ARG A 36 8.08 4.45 -18.99
N GLN A 37 6.84 4.02 -18.77
CA GLN A 37 5.83 3.89 -19.84
C GLN A 37 5.44 5.24 -20.47
N GLN A 38 5.36 6.30 -19.66
CA GLN A 38 5.06 7.65 -20.16
C GLN A 38 6.22 8.28 -20.92
N HIS A 39 7.46 7.96 -20.52
CA HIS A 39 8.68 8.51 -21.13
C HIS A 39 9.30 7.62 -22.21
N GLY A 40 8.69 6.47 -22.54
CA GLY A 40 9.09 5.64 -23.67
C GLY A 40 10.44 4.90 -23.52
N ASP A 41 10.90 4.70 -22.29
CA ASP A 41 12.12 3.93 -21.99
C ASP A 41 11.74 2.44 -21.77
N GLU A 42 11.33 1.79 -22.87
CA GLU A 42 11.04 0.35 -22.94
C GLU A 42 12.29 -0.46 -23.36
N SER A 43 13.46 -0.14 -22.83
CA SER A 43 14.66 -0.92 -23.10
C SER A 43 15.64 -0.92 -21.93
N SER A 44 15.27 -1.58 -20.83
CA SER A 44 16.23 -2.27 -19.97
C SER A 44 15.44 -3.11 -18.96
N GLU A 45 15.08 -4.31 -19.41
CA GLU A 45 14.86 -5.45 -18.52
C GLU A 45 16.26 -6.00 -18.23
N GLU A 46 16.57 -6.27 -16.96
CA GLU A 46 17.86 -6.80 -16.44
C GLU A 46 18.96 -5.77 -16.11
N SER A 47 19.06 -5.41 -14.82
CA SER A 47 20.33 -5.36 -14.07
C SER A 47 20.03 -5.07 -12.59
N GLU A 48 20.15 -6.10 -11.76
CA GLU A 48 20.50 -5.93 -10.36
C GLU A 48 21.92 -5.34 -10.25
N ASP A 49 22.18 -4.63 -9.15
CA ASP A 49 23.50 -4.25 -8.59
C ASP A 49 24.04 -2.81 -8.83
N ASP A 50 24.22 -2.13 -7.69
CA ASP A 50 25.18 -1.06 -7.35
C ASP A 50 25.31 0.23 -8.19
N LYS A 51 24.94 1.36 -7.56
CA LYS A 51 25.89 2.45 -7.19
C LYS A 51 25.19 3.63 -6.52
N LYS A 52 25.58 3.87 -5.25
CA LYS A 52 25.65 5.22 -4.68
C LYS A 52 26.57 6.07 -5.56
N ILE A 53 26.10 7.18 -6.07
CA ILE A 53 26.90 8.39 -6.32
C ILE A 53 26.01 9.59 -5.97
N SER A 54 26.47 10.34 -4.98
CA SER A 54 26.12 11.73 -4.76
C SER A 54 26.57 12.54 -5.95
N GLU A 55 25.74 13.44 -6.46
CA GLU A 55 26.23 14.78 -6.81
C GLU A 55 25.07 15.77 -6.97
N GLU A 56 25.34 16.90 -6.34
CA GLU A 56 24.68 18.19 -6.37
C GLU A 56 24.70 18.74 -7.80
N SER A 57 23.56 19.21 -8.31
CA SER A 57 23.53 20.19 -9.39
C SER A 57 22.35 21.11 -9.18
N ASP A 58 22.69 22.25 -8.61
CA ASP A 58 22.02 23.53 -8.76
C ASP A 58 21.72 23.79 -10.25
N SER A 59 20.49 24.18 -10.57
CA SER A 59 20.13 24.84 -11.83
C SER A 59 18.84 25.59 -11.60
N ASP A 60 19.00 26.78 -11.05
CA ASP A 60 18.13 27.93 -11.27
C ASP A 60 17.88 28.10 -12.78
N GLU A 61 16.63 28.22 -13.22
CA GLU A 61 16.23 29.17 -14.27
C GLU A 61 14.68 29.20 -14.35
N GLU A 62 14.16 30.35 -13.95
CA GLU A 62 12.89 30.96 -14.35
C GLU A 62 12.43 30.61 -15.78
N SER A 63 11.18 30.16 -15.94
CA SER A 63 10.44 30.47 -17.17
C SER A 63 8.94 30.28 -17.00
N SER A 64 8.33 31.36 -16.51
CA SER A 64 7.14 31.99 -17.10
C SER A 64 6.03 31.07 -17.62
N GLU A 65 4.93 31.03 -16.86
CA GLU A 65 3.59 30.68 -17.36
C GLU A 65 3.15 31.69 -18.43
N GLU A 66 3.62 31.49 -19.67
CA GLU A 66 3.06 32.15 -20.83
C GLU A 66 1.98 31.25 -21.44
N GLU A 67 0.75 31.77 -21.45
CA GLU A 67 -0.32 31.32 -22.33
C GLU A 67 0.16 31.45 -23.80
N GLU A 68 0.87 30.43 -24.26
CA GLU A 68 1.25 30.23 -25.65
C GLU A 68 -0.04 30.00 -26.46
N THR A 69 -0.58 31.10 -26.97
CA THR A 69 -1.38 31.12 -28.19
C THR A 69 -0.56 30.43 -29.28
N HIS A 70 -0.68 29.10 -29.39
CA HIS A 70 0.09 28.30 -30.33
C HIS A 70 -0.04 28.90 -31.73
N LYS A 71 1.01 29.58 -32.19
CA LYS A 71 1.09 30.13 -33.54
C LYS A 71 0.91 28.96 -34.51
N ALA A 72 -0.07 29.07 -35.41
CA ALA A 72 -0.38 28.01 -36.35
C ALA A 72 0.88 27.60 -37.12
N LYS A 73 1.21 26.31 -37.08
CA LYS A 73 2.45 25.78 -37.67
C LYS A 73 2.28 25.69 -39.19
N GLY A 74 3.10 26.42 -39.93
CA GLY A 74 3.14 26.38 -41.39
C GLY A 74 1.84 26.80 -42.09
N VAL A 75 1.48 26.10 -43.17
CA VAL A 75 0.32 26.42 -44.04
C VAL A 75 -1.03 26.03 -43.41
N SER A 76 -1.03 25.45 -42.21
CA SER A 76 -2.25 24.96 -41.53
C SER A 76 -3.31 26.04 -41.31
N ASN A 77 -2.93 27.32 -41.22
CA ASN A 77 -3.88 28.43 -41.10
C ASN A 77 -4.53 28.85 -42.42
N LEU A 78 -3.97 28.44 -43.57
CA LEU A 78 -4.46 28.78 -44.89
C LEU A 78 -5.42 27.72 -45.46
N ILE A 79 -5.43 26.53 -44.88
CA ILE A 79 -6.25 25.41 -45.32
C ILE A 79 -7.54 25.38 -44.51
N GLU A 80 -8.67 25.58 -45.19
CA GLU A 80 -10.00 25.44 -44.61
C GLU A 80 -10.30 23.95 -44.36
N ILE A 81 -10.46 23.58 -43.08
CA ILE A 81 -10.76 22.20 -42.70
C ILE A 81 -12.28 22.02 -42.65
N GLU A 82 -12.87 21.55 -43.76
CA GLU A 82 -14.28 21.18 -43.89
C GLU A 82 -14.60 19.80 -43.28
N ASN A 83 -14.07 19.50 -42.09
CA ASN A 83 -14.42 18.27 -41.40
C ASN A 83 -15.69 18.51 -40.56
N PRO A 84 -16.85 17.92 -40.91
CA PRO A 84 -18.10 18.15 -40.19
C PRO A 84 -18.08 17.63 -38.75
N ASN A 85 -17.18 16.70 -38.42
CA ASN A 85 -16.99 16.19 -37.06
C ASN A 85 -15.95 16.98 -36.25
N ARG A 86 -15.34 18.04 -36.83
CA ARG A 86 -14.33 18.84 -36.15
C ARG A 86 -14.98 19.81 -35.18
N VAL A 87 -14.82 19.53 -33.89
CA VAL A 87 -15.27 20.42 -32.81
C VAL A 87 -14.39 21.67 -32.77
N GLN A 88 -14.88 22.80 -33.29
CA GLN A 88 -14.20 24.09 -33.19
C GLN A 88 -14.41 24.68 -31.79
N LYS A 89 -13.33 24.81 -31.01
CA LYS A 89 -13.38 25.46 -29.70
C LYS A 89 -13.44 26.98 -29.88
N LYS A 90 -14.62 27.57 -29.72
CA LYS A 90 -14.80 29.03 -29.67
C LYS A 90 -14.53 29.51 -28.23
N THR A 91 -13.68 30.51 -28.05
CA THR A 91 -13.44 31.15 -26.76
C THR A 91 -14.68 31.93 -26.34
N LYS A 92 -15.35 31.50 -25.28
CA LYS A 92 -16.52 32.20 -24.72
C LYS A 92 -16.04 33.21 -23.68
N LYS A 93 -16.60 34.42 -23.69
CA LYS A 93 -16.29 35.49 -22.73
C LYS A 93 -16.88 35.13 -21.37
N LEU A 94 -16.10 35.28 -20.29
CA LEU A 94 -16.50 34.95 -18.92
C LEU A 94 -17.84 35.61 -18.50
N SER A 95 -18.14 36.81 -19.00
CA SER A 95 -19.37 37.55 -18.70
C SER A 95 -20.66 36.93 -19.26
N THR A 96 -20.55 35.96 -20.18
CA THR A 96 -21.69 35.27 -20.82
C THR A 96 -21.92 33.86 -20.28
N LEU A 97 -21.06 33.35 -19.39
CA LEU A 97 -21.31 32.14 -18.62
C LEU A 97 -22.28 32.48 -17.49
N ASN A 98 -23.57 32.45 -17.80
CA ASN A 98 -24.64 32.71 -16.85
C ASN A 98 -24.53 31.81 -15.60
N THR A 99 -24.77 32.42 -14.44
CA THR A 99 -24.76 31.84 -13.09
C THR A 99 -25.78 30.73 -12.85
N ALA A 100 -26.71 30.48 -13.79
CA ALA A 100 -27.72 29.44 -13.70
C ALA A 100 -27.17 28.03 -13.98
N ASP A 101 -26.25 27.88 -14.93
CA ASP A 101 -25.70 26.57 -15.35
C ASP A 101 -24.67 26.00 -14.36
N LEU A 102 -24.17 26.81 -13.42
CA LEU A 102 -23.25 26.39 -12.35
C LEU A 102 -23.96 25.78 -11.13
N THR A 103 -25.29 25.96 -11.02
CA THR A 103 -26.08 25.40 -9.89
C THR A 103 -26.50 23.95 -10.13
N VAL A 104 -26.55 23.53 -11.40
CA VAL A 104 -26.81 22.15 -11.78
C VAL A 104 -25.47 21.43 -11.80
N LYS A 105 -25.18 20.66 -10.74
CA LYS A 105 -23.99 19.81 -10.67
C LYS A 105 -23.84 19.06 -11.99
N PRO A 106 -22.66 19.10 -12.64
CA PRO A 106 -22.45 18.43 -13.91
C PRO A 106 -22.87 16.97 -13.75
N GLN A 107 -23.86 16.56 -14.55
CA GLN A 107 -24.35 15.21 -14.54
C GLN A 107 -23.20 14.32 -15.06
N LEU A 108 -22.52 13.66 -14.11
CA LEU A 108 -21.44 12.72 -14.43
C LEU A 108 -21.88 11.79 -15.54
N SER A 109 -20.99 11.55 -16.49
CA SER A 109 -21.21 10.62 -17.59
C SER A 109 -21.64 9.27 -17.03
N ARG A 110 -22.50 8.53 -17.74
CA ARG A 110 -22.96 7.20 -17.31
C ARG A 110 -21.79 6.31 -16.85
N ARG A 111 -20.68 6.38 -17.59
CA ARG A 111 -19.44 5.67 -17.29
C ARG A 111 -18.81 6.08 -15.96
N GLU A 112 -18.80 7.38 -15.68
CA GLU A 112 -18.25 7.93 -14.42
C GLU A 112 -19.12 7.57 -13.22
N ARG A 113 -20.44 7.50 -13.39
CA ARG A 113 -21.37 7.07 -12.33
C ARG A 113 -21.15 5.61 -11.96
N GLU A 114 -21.08 4.73 -12.96
CA GLU A 114 -20.84 3.30 -12.76
C GLU A 114 -19.45 3.06 -12.12
N GLU A 115 -18.44 3.85 -12.48
CA GLU A 115 -17.11 3.74 -11.89
C GLU A 115 -17.06 4.20 -10.42
N ILE A 116 -17.74 5.29 -10.08
CA ILE A 116 -17.87 5.75 -8.69
C ILE A 116 -18.67 4.75 -7.85
N GLU A 117 -19.73 4.16 -8.40
CA GLU A 117 -20.51 3.14 -7.72
C GLU A 117 -19.66 1.88 -7.46
N ARG A 118 -18.91 1.42 -8.46
CA ARG A 118 -17.96 0.32 -8.31
C ARG A 118 -16.92 0.60 -7.22
N GLN A 119 -16.38 1.82 -7.17
CA GLN A 119 -15.44 2.22 -6.13
C GLN A 119 -16.09 2.22 -4.74
N LYS A 120 -17.32 2.73 -4.62
CA LYS A 120 -18.08 2.72 -3.37
C LYS A 120 -18.38 1.31 -2.89
N ASP A 121 -18.77 0.41 -3.79
CA ASP A 121 -19.05 -0.99 -3.45
C ASP A 121 -17.78 -1.72 -3.01
N GLN A 122 -16.66 -1.49 -3.68
CA GLN A 122 -15.37 -2.02 -3.24
C GLN A 122 -14.98 -1.50 -1.86
N ALA A 123 -15.12 -0.19 -1.62
CA ALA A 123 -14.84 0.41 -0.32
C ALA A 123 -15.78 -0.15 0.78
N ASN A 124 -17.06 -0.32 0.46
CA ASN A 124 -18.04 -0.90 1.38
C ASN A 124 -17.72 -2.35 1.70
N TYR A 125 -17.35 -3.14 0.68
CA TYR A 125 -16.92 -4.52 0.87
C TYR A 125 -15.67 -4.59 1.76
N GLN A 126 -14.65 -3.79 1.47
CA GLN A 126 -13.43 -3.72 2.29
C GLN A 126 -13.74 -3.30 3.73
N LYS A 127 -14.63 -2.33 3.92
CA LYS A 127 -15.09 -1.91 5.25
C LYS A 127 -15.80 -3.03 5.99
N LEU A 128 -16.75 -3.73 5.35
CA LEU A 128 -17.44 -4.87 5.94
C LEU A 128 -16.50 -6.04 6.23
N HIS A 129 -15.47 -6.23 5.41
CA HIS A 129 -14.44 -7.25 5.61
C HIS A 129 -13.57 -6.90 6.83
N ALA A 130 -13.12 -5.65 6.94
CA ALA A 130 -12.38 -5.15 8.08
C ALA A 130 -13.20 -5.21 9.38
N GLU A 131 -14.51 -4.93 9.31
CA GLU A 131 -15.45 -5.09 10.43
C GLU A 131 -15.72 -6.56 10.79
N GLY A 132 -15.24 -7.52 10.00
CA GLY A 132 -15.45 -8.94 10.26
C GLY A 132 -16.84 -9.45 9.89
N LYS A 133 -17.61 -8.72 9.07
CA LYS A 133 -19.01 -9.07 8.73
C LYS A 133 -19.12 -9.97 7.50
N THR A 134 -18.16 -9.91 6.58
CA THR A 134 -18.10 -10.84 5.43
C THR A 134 -17.91 -12.28 5.91
N ASP A 135 -18.43 -13.27 5.17
CA ASP A 135 -18.32 -14.68 5.55
C ASP A 135 -16.87 -15.13 5.70
N GLN A 136 -15.98 -14.63 4.83
CA GLN A 136 -14.55 -14.88 4.88
C GLN A 136 -13.94 -14.37 6.19
N ALA A 137 -14.17 -13.10 6.53
CA ALA A 137 -13.63 -12.53 7.76
C ALA A 137 -14.22 -13.18 9.02
N ARG A 138 -15.51 -13.57 8.99
CA ARG A 138 -16.12 -14.35 10.09
C ARG A 138 -15.45 -15.70 10.27
N ALA A 139 -15.14 -16.40 9.19
CA ALA A 139 -14.44 -17.69 9.24
C ALA A 139 -13.02 -17.54 9.81
N ASP A 140 -12.29 -16.50 9.39
CA ASP A 140 -10.94 -16.22 9.90
C ASP A 140 -10.96 -15.84 11.39
N LEU A 141 -11.92 -15.00 11.81
CA LEU A 141 -12.11 -14.68 13.23
C LEU A 141 -12.47 -15.92 14.05
N ALA A 142 -13.35 -16.78 13.54
CA ALA A 142 -13.70 -18.04 14.20
C ALA A 142 -12.48 -18.97 14.33
N ARG A 143 -11.66 -19.06 13.29
CA ARG A 143 -10.40 -19.82 13.31
C ARG A 143 -9.43 -19.27 14.36
N LEU A 144 -9.27 -17.96 14.43
CA LEU A 144 -8.43 -17.30 15.43
C LEU A 144 -8.97 -17.52 16.85
N ALA A 145 -10.29 -17.49 17.04
CA ALA A 145 -10.92 -17.76 18.33
C ALA A 145 -10.64 -19.19 18.82
N ILE A 146 -10.73 -20.19 17.94
CA ILE A 146 -10.38 -21.59 18.27
C ILE A 146 -8.92 -21.70 18.71
N ILE A 147 -7.99 -21.07 18.00
CA ILE A 147 -6.56 -21.08 18.37
C ILE A 147 -6.35 -20.39 19.74
N ARG A 148 -7.06 -19.29 19.99
CA ARG A 148 -6.98 -18.58 21.27
C ARG A 148 -7.48 -19.45 22.42
N GLN A 149 -8.62 -20.11 22.24
CA GLN A 149 -9.16 -21.08 23.21
C GLN A 149 -8.17 -22.21 23.48
N GLN A 150 -7.62 -22.85 22.44
CA GLN A 150 -6.63 -23.91 22.61
C GLN A 150 -5.38 -23.44 23.36
N ARG A 151 -4.91 -22.21 23.12
CA ARG A 151 -3.77 -21.63 23.84
C ARG A 151 -4.10 -21.35 25.30
N GLU A 152 -5.28 -20.81 25.58
CA GLU A 152 -5.75 -20.53 26.93
C GLU A 152 -5.97 -21.82 27.73
N GLU A 153 -6.57 -22.84 27.13
CA GLU A 153 -6.72 -24.18 27.71
C GLU A 153 -5.36 -24.84 27.97
N ALA A 154 -4.43 -24.77 27.02
CA ALA A 154 -3.09 -25.31 27.20
C ALA A 154 -2.33 -24.58 28.33
N ARG A 155 -2.48 -23.26 28.44
CA ARG A 155 -1.94 -22.47 29.56
C ARG A 155 -2.56 -22.89 30.88
N LYS A 156 -3.89 -22.96 30.95
CA LYS A 156 -4.62 -23.38 32.15
C LYS A 156 -4.22 -24.79 32.59
N ARG A 157 -4.05 -25.72 31.65
CA ARG A 157 -3.57 -27.07 31.91
C ARG A 157 -2.14 -27.07 32.47
N ARG A 158 -1.24 -26.28 31.89
CA ARG A 158 0.14 -26.13 32.40
C ARG A 158 0.18 -25.49 33.78
N GLU A 159 -0.62 -24.46 34.02
CA GLU A 159 -0.71 -23.80 35.34
C GLU A 159 -1.30 -24.75 36.40
N ALA A 160 -2.30 -25.56 36.06
CA ALA A 160 -2.85 -26.58 36.96
C ALA A 160 -1.80 -27.67 37.28
N GLU A 161 -1.13 -28.22 36.26
CA GLU A 161 -0.08 -29.23 36.46
C GLU A 161 1.11 -28.68 37.28
N GLN A 162 1.48 -27.41 37.08
CA GLN A 162 2.51 -26.76 37.90
C GLN A 162 2.07 -26.62 39.35
N LYS A 163 0.82 -26.19 39.61
CA LYS A 163 0.28 -26.10 40.97
C LYS A 163 0.24 -27.46 41.67
N GLU A 164 -0.22 -28.51 40.99
CA GLU A 164 -0.22 -29.88 41.54
C GLU A 164 1.20 -30.37 41.83
N LYS A 165 2.17 -30.09 40.95
CA LYS A 165 3.59 -30.43 41.19
C LYS A 165 4.18 -29.66 42.36
N GLU A 166 3.83 -28.38 42.51
CA GLU A 166 4.25 -27.56 43.65
C GLU A 166 3.61 -28.02 44.95
N GLU A 167 2.33 -28.36 44.96
CA GLU A 167 1.66 -28.90 46.15
C GLU A 167 2.22 -30.27 46.52
N ALA A 168 2.46 -31.15 45.54
CA ALA A 168 3.11 -32.42 45.77
C ALA A 168 4.56 -32.26 46.27
N SER A 169 5.32 -31.28 45.75
CA SER A 169 6.68 -31.01 46.23
C SER A 169 6.67 -30.41 47.63
N LYS A 170 5.76 -29.47 47.94
CA LYS A 170 5.54 -28.91 49.28
C LYS A 170 5.10 -29.99 50.28
N ALA A 171 4.21 -30.89 49.88
CA ALA A 171 3.79 -32.02 50.72
C ALA A 171 4.96 -32.99 50.98
N LYS A 172 5.77 -33.29 49.96
CA LYS A 172 6.99 -34.10 50.11
C LYS A 172 8.01 -33.43 51.04
N THR A 173 8.30 -32.14 50.86
CA THR A 173 9.25 -31.41 51.72
C THR A 173 8.73 -31.28 53.15
N ALA A 174 7.42 -31.05 53.35
CA ALA A 174 6.81 -31.05 54.67
C ALA A 174 6.92 -32.42 55.35
N ALA A 175 6.66 -33.51 54.62
CA ALA A 175 6.81 -34.87 55.14
C ALA A 175 8.27 -35.19 55.51
N THR A 176 9.24 -34.81 54.68
CA THR A 176 10.67 -35.01 54.99
C THR A 176 11.11 -34.18 56.19
N ASN A 177 10.67 -32.92 56.32
CA ASN A 177 11.01 -32.07 57.47
C ASN A 177 10.41 -32.62 58.77
N LYS A 178 9.16 -33.10 58.73
CA LYS A 178 8.52 -33.78 59.86
C LYS A 178 9.27 -35.04 60.27
N ALA A 179 9.74 -35.85 59.33
CA ALA A 179 10.52 -37.06 59.61
C ALA A 179 11.91 -36.75 60.22
N LEU A 180 12.52 -35.63 59.82
CA LEU A 180 13.81 -35.18 60.35
C LEU A 180 13.72 -34.44 61.70
N GLY A 181 12.51 -34.30 62.29
CA GLY A 181 12.31 -33.66 63.58
C GLY A 181 12.57 -32.14 63.61
N LYS A 182 12.75 -31.51 62.44
CA LYS A 182 12.91 -30.06 62.30
C LYS A 182 11.52 -29.41 62.35
N LYS A 183 11.11 -28.95 63.54
CA LYS A 183 10.00 -28.02 63.70
C LYS A 183 10.45 -26.59 63.39
#